data_AF-A0AAN8GMP2-F1
#
_entry.id   AF-A0AAN8GMP2-F1
#
_cell.length_a   1.000
_cell.length_b   1.000
_cell.length_c   1.000
_cell.angle_alpha   90.00
_cell.angle_beta   90.00
_cell.angle_gamma   90.00
#
_symmetry.space_group_name_H-M   'P 1'
#
loop_
_entity.id
_entity.type
_entity.pdbx_description
1 polymer ?
#
loop_
_entity_poly.entity_id
_entity_poly.type
_entity_poly.pdbx_seq_one_letter_code
_entity_poly.pdbx_strand_id
1 'polypeptide(L)'
;MAEPRSEGSLVRYYCTYGKGMEPFLIDEVKRKLAAEDVCQISGKVLFSSSAGIDRVSELKAAERLFLLLKKDSPVLLPAHTNQAKASSVLQSRVLGDKDQWSSAVMTWSRLQGELSSRRRTTVKSQSTALGVTRKTGEEGRVSEELKREIVERGGQTCGAEAQTPEKKRKRDEGGNESSCDNNAEDQRTSERDRKETLRRGGRRGKDGQGSGRNVDNTAEDLTVQKVEHGTTTEGRDETLLQPSLIKPEPPSPAAVTFRISCKCTGSLSRCYSQQEVSRVIGVGLSRLTGWKADLKNPQLEVNVYLSDDNCLVGFPLTRLPLANRSYIKTTGLRSTVAWAMASLAQIQPGFCVVDPMCGVGTILIEAAQEHQDVCFLGMDIDDGQLKKANENVEFAELGNRMHLLKASSMTLPLPSSTVDAVVCDLPFGRKFGTKTDMAASLPRILTEMERVLCVGGTLVLLLSPQLSCVLKKLLAQKDTGPTSNQEAKPGKQDCPPPSLSSTKQQTSQIQQGVQSPPTQETEAPSGLQHSPPAPLSSLKHQATLRLSLGAIDGLLHKYVKMDT
;
A
#
# COMPACT_ATOMS: atom_id res chain seq x y z
N MET A 1 -41.70 6.76 20.56
CA MET A 1 -41.26 5.36 20.49
C MET A 1 -39.82 5.35 19.98
N ALA A 2 -38.96 4.47 20.48
CA ALA A 2 -37.68 4.21 19.83
C ALA A 2 -37.90 3.21 18.69
N GLU A 3 -37.17 3.34 17.59
CA GLU A 3 -37.11 2.26 16.59
C GLU A 3 -36.46 1.02 17.22
N PRO A 4 -36.89 -0.20 16.86
CA PRO A 4 -36.24 -1.41 17.34
C PRO A 4 -34.80 -1.43 16.81
N ARG A 5 -33.83 -1.32 17.71
CA ARG A 5 -32.42 -1.58 17.37
C ARG A 5 -32.35 -3.02 16.85
N SER A 6 -32.02 -3.18 15.57
CA SER A 6 -31.65 -4.49 15.04
C SER A 6 -30.56 -5.07 15.92
N GLU A 7 -30.80 -6.23 16.53
CA GLU A 7 -29.71 -7.04 17.05
C GLU A 7 -28.78 -7.31 15.85
N GLY A 8 -27.51 -6.93 15.99
CA GLY A 8 -26.57 -6.91 14.88
C GLY A 8 -26.18 -8.33 14.52
N SER A 9 -26.89 -8.94 13.57
CA SER A 9 -26.60 -10.26 13.00
C SER A 9 -25.09 -10.40 12.78
N LEU A 10 -24.44 -11.30 13.52
CA LEU A 10 -22.99 -11.44 13.56
C LEU A 10 -22.44 -11.81 12.18
N VAL A 11 -21.80 -10.87 11.49
CA VAL A 11 -21.23 -11.10 10.16
C VAL A 11 -19.76 -11.50 10.30
N ARG A 12 -19.35 -12.52 9.54
CA ARG A 12 -17.96 -12.96 9.44
C ARG A 12 -17.26 -12.32 8.26
N TYR A 13 -16.09 -11.77 8.52
CA TYR A 13 -15.26 -11.04 7.57
C TYR A 13 -13.86 -11.63 7.49
N TYR A 14 -13.14 -11.30 6.42
CA TYR A 14 -11.68 -11.26 6.47
C TYR A 14 -11.11 -10.04 5.76
N CYS A 15 -9.95 -9.60 6.24
CA CYS A 15 -9.17 -8.54 5.65
C CYS A 15 -7.78 -9.06 5.26
N THR A 16 -7.29 -8.71 4.06
CA THR A 16 -5.86 -8.88 3.73
C THR A 16 -5.06 -7.71 4.29
N TYR A 17 -3.79 -7.93 4.63
CA TYR A 17 -2.87 -6.89 5.14
C TYR A 17 -1.48 -7.01 4.49
N GLY A 18 -0.69 -5.94 4.55
CA GLY A 18 0.73 -5.95 4.19
C GLY A 18 1.59 -6.51 5.33
N LYS A 19 2.61 -7.32 5.04
CA LYS A 19 3.50 -7.93 6.04
C LYS A 19 4.03 -6.87 7.03
N GLY A 20 3.87 -7.11 8.33
CA GLY A 20 4.18 -6.17 9.43
C GLY A 20 2.98 -5.36 9.94
N MET A 21 1.84 -5.41 9.25
CA MET A 21 0.59 -4.77 9.66
C MET A 21 -0.30 -5.68 10.53
N GLU A 22 0.15 -6.91 10.85
CA GLU A 22 -0.59 -7.90 11.63
C GLU A 22 -1.10 -7.33 12.97
N PRO A 23 -0.25 -6.70 13.81
CA PRO A 23 -0.68 -6.25 15.14
C PRO A 23 -1.66 -5.08 15.05
N PHE A 24 -1.39 -4.16 14.12
CA PHE A 24 -2.21 -2.97 13.87
C PHE A 24 -3.63 -3.33 13.44
N LEU A 25 -3.80 -4.31 12.54
CA LEU A 25 -5.13 -4.74 12.12
C LEU A 25 -5.85 -5.56 13.20
N ILE A 26 -5.12 -6.37 13.98
CA ILE A 26 -5.70 -7.13 15.10
C ILE A 26 -6.18 -6.21 16.23
N ASP A 27 -5.43 -5.14 16.55
CA ASP A 27 -5.92 -4.08 17.44
C ASP A 27 -7.13 -3.36 16.83
N GLU A 28 -7.02 -2.91 15.57
CA GLU A 28 -8.06 -2.08 14.96
C GLU A 28 -9.41 -2.79 14.89
N VAL A 29 -9.48 -4.06 14.51
CA VAL A 29 -10.77 -4.78 14.49
C VAL A 29 -11.33 -4.99 15.90
N LYS A 30 -10.48 -5.30 16.89
CA LYS A 30 -10.93 -5.45 18.28
C LYS A 30 -11.45 -4.14 18.86
N ARG A 31 -10.68 -3.06 18.68
CA ARG A 31 -10.94 -1.74 19.28
C ARG A 31 -12.00 -0.93 18.54
N LYS A 32 -11.98 -0.88 17.19
CA LYS A 32 -12.96 -0.11 16.39
C LYS A 32 -14.25 -0.88 16.10
N LEU A 33 -14.24 -2.22 16.08
CA LEU A 33 -15.39 -3.05 15.66
C LEU A 33 -15.88 -4.05 16.73
N ALA A 34 -15.33 -4.03 17.95
CA ALA A 34 -15.63 -5.00 19.01
C ALA A 34 -15.50 -6.47 18.53
N ALA A 35 -14.51 -6.74 17.68
CA ALA A 35 -14.48 -7.97 16.89
C ALA A 35 -14.19 -9.23 17.72
N GLU A 36 -14.98 -10.27 17.44
CA GLU A 36 -14.91 -11.62 17.99
C GLU A 36 -14.22 -12.58 17.00
N ASP A 37 -13.95 -13.83 17.41
CA ASP A 37 -13.30 -14.87 16.60
C ASP A 37 -11.96 -14.47 15.92
N VAL A 38 -11.28 -13.43 16.42
CA VAL A 38 -10.17 -12.77 15.70
C VAL A 38 -8.99 -13.74 15.49
N CYS A 39 -8.87 -14.23 14.26
CA CYS A 39 -7.99 -15.33 13.87
C CYS A 39 -7.06 -14.89 12.74
N GLN A 40 -5.76 -14.87 13.01
CA GLN A 40 -4.73 -14.58 12.01
C GLN A 40 -4.40 -15.84 11.19
N ILE A 41 -4.29 -15.68 9.86
CA ILE A 41 -3.63 -16.64 8.96
C ILE A 41 -2.67 -15.87 8.03
N SER A 42 -1.92 -16.57 7.18
CA SER A 42 -0.92 -15.95 6.30
C SER A 42 -1.51 -14.83 5.42
N GLY A 43 -1.09 -13.59 5.70
CA GLY A 43 -1.52 -12.36 5.03
C GLY A 43 -2.97 -11.92 5.28
N LYS A 44 -3.71 -12.53 6.22
CA LYS A 44 -5.14 -12.22 6.47
C LYS A 44 -5.53 -12.28 7.95
N VAL A 45 -6.39 -11.37 8.38
CA VAL A 45 -7.12 -11.47 9.66
C VAL A 45 -8.57 -11.82 9.35
N LEU A 46 -9.07 -12.89 9.95
CA LEU A 46 -10.49 -13.29 9.96
C LEU A 46 -11.10 -12.81 11.27
N PHE A 47 -12.36 -12.38 11.26
CA PHE A 47 -13.07 -11.94 12.46
C PHE A 47 -14.59 -11.99 12.29
N SER A 48 -15.30 -12.03 13.41
CA SER A 48 -16.75 -11.85 13.51
C SER A 48 -17.04 -10.45 14.07
N SER A 49 -18.07 -9.76 13.59
CA SER A 49 -18.53 -8.50 14.18
C SER A 49 -20.00 -8.20 13.86
N SER A 50 -20.67 -7.55 14.80
CA SER A 50 -22.02 -6.99 14.68
C SER A 50 -22.03 -5.51 14.27
N ALA A 51 -20.85 -4.91 14.06
CA ALA A 51 -20.72 -3.51 13.62
C ALA A 51 -21.21 -3.31 12.18
N GLY A 52 -21.82 -2.15 11.92
CA GLY A 52 -22.29 -1.77 10.58
C GLY A 52 -21.18 -1.74 9.54
N ILE A 53 -21.51 -2.10 8.30
CA ILE A 53 -20.55 -2.20 7.19
C ILE A 53 -19.84 -0.87 6.89
N ASP A 54 -20.48 0.25 7.23
CA ASP A 54 -19.91 1.58 7.18
C ASP A 54 -18.62 1.66 8.01
N ARG A 55 -18.66 1.22 9.28
CA ARG A 55 -17.49 1.15 10.17
C ARG A 55 -16.49 0.09 9.74
N VAL A 56 -16.95 -1.09 9.31
CA VAL A 56 -16.05 -2.15 8.83
C VAL A 56 -15.30 -1.72 7.57
N SER A 57 -15.89 -0.86 6.73
CA SER A 57 -15.26 -0.28 5.53
C SER A 57 -14.26 0.83 5.81
N GLU A 58 -14.19 1.36 7.04
CA GLU A 58 -13.27 2.43 7.45
C GLU A 58 -11.93 1.93 8.00
N LEU A 59 -11.74 0.61 8.13
CA LEU A 59 -10.51 -0.01 8.63
C LEU A 59 -9.26 0.54 7.90
N LYS A 60 -8.37 1.15 8.68
CA LYS A 60 -7.20 1.87 8.20
C LYS A 60 -5.99 0.97 8.00
N ALA A 61 -5.82 -0.10 8.79
CA ALA A 61 -4.74 -1.06 8.64
C ALA A 61 -4.99 -2.12 7.54
N ALA A 62 -6.25 -2.31 7.14
CA ALA A 62 -6.65 -3.30 6.15
C ALA A 62 -6.30 -2.88 4.71
N GLU A 63 -5.87 -3.83 3.88
CA GLU A 63 -5.71 -3.60 2.43
C GLU A 63 -7.01 -3.84 1.64
N ARG A 64 -7.70 -4.96 1.86
CA ARG A 64 -8.95 -5.31 1.17
C ARG A 64 -9.87 -6.06 2.13
N LEU A 65 -11.17 -5.78 2.06
CA LEU A 65 -12.23 -6.33 2.90
C LEU A 65 -13.10 -7.32 2.12
N PHE A 66 -13.44 -8.44 2.75
CA PHE A 66 -14.23 -9.52 2.18
C PHE A 66 -15.25 -10.05 3.20
N LEU A 67 -16.43 -10.45 2.73
CA LEU A 67 -17.34 -11.31 3.48
C LEU A 67 -16.75 -12.72 3.49
N LEU A 68 -16.62 -13.34 4.66
CA LEU A 68 -16.14 -14.71 4.79
C LEU A 68 -17.31 -15.69 4.58
N LEU A 69 -17.26 -16.49 3.52
CA LEU A 69 -18.20 -17.58 3.29
C LEU A 69 -17.74 -18.85 4.01
N LYS A 70 -16.45 -19.21 3.87
CA LYS A 70 -15.92 -20.48 4.37
C LYS A 70 -14.43 -20.40 4.74
N LYS A 71 -14.05 -21.06 5.85
CA LYS A 71 -12.66 -21.35 6.24
C LYS A 71 -12.55 -22.84 6.60
N ASP A 72 -11.79 -23.59 5.82
CA ASP A 72 -11.58 -25.04 5.95
C ASP A 72 -10.09 -25.37 6.10
N SER A 73 -9.83 -26.59 6.60
CA SER A 73 -8.55 -27.30 6.46
C SER A 73 -8.04 -27.31 5.00
N PRO A 74 -6.73 -27.48 4.74
CA PRO A 74 -6.16 -27.41 3.39
C PRO A 74 -6.70 -28.51 2.44
N VAL A 75 -6.62 -28.23 1.14
CA VAL A 75 -7.02 -29.17 0.08
C VAL A 75 -5.81 -30.02 -0.32
N LEU A 76 -5.64 -31.15 0.36
CA LEU A 76 -4.56 -32.10 0.09
C LEU A 76 -4.80 -32.85 -1.23
N LEU A 77 -3.88 -32.68 -2.19
CA LEU A 77 -3.83 -33.47 -3.44
C LEU A 77 -2.48 -34.21 -3.51
N PRO A 78 -2.48 -35.56 -3.58
CA PRO A 78 -1.28 -36.32 -3.88
C PRO A 78 -0.62 -35.92 -5.20
N ALA A 79 0.72 -35.97 -5.27
CA ALA A 79 1.52 -35.48 -6.40
C ALA A 79 1.20 -36.11 -7.78
N HIS A 80 0.55 -37.27 -7.80
CA HIS A 80 0.17 -38.00 -9.02
C HIS A 80 -1.35 -38.11 -9.20
N THR A 81 -2.11 -37.13 -8.70
CA THR A 81 -3.57 -37.12 -8.81
C THR A 81 -4.03 -36.76 -10.23
N ASN A 82 -4.74 -37.68 -10.90
CA ASN A 82 -5.31 -37.41 -12.22
C ASN A 82 -6.32 -36.24 -12.21
N GLN A 83 -6.48 -35.56 -13.33
CA GLN A 83 -7.24 -34.29 -13.40
C GLN A 83 -8.71 -34.45 -12.98
N ALA A 84 -9.33 -35.61 -13.22
CA ALA A 84 -10.71 -35.89 -12.80
C ALA A 84 -10.83 -36.01 -11.27
N LYS A 85 -9.96 -36.79 -10.63
CA LYS A 85 -9.91 -36.95 -9.16
C LYS A 85 -9.55 -35.62 -8.48
N ALA A 86 -8.59 -34.87 -9.04
CA ALA A 86 -8.25 -33.54 -8.55
C ALA A 86 -9.45 -32.57 -8.64
N SER A 87 -10.19 -32.60 -9.76
CA SER A 87 -11.39 -31.78 -9.94
C SER A 87 -12.48 -32.14 -8.92
N SER A 88 -12.71 -33.42 -8.66
CA SER A 88 -13.67 -33.91 -7.68
C SER A 88 -13.31 -33.49 -6.25
N VAL A 89 -12.03 -33.59 -5.86
CA VAL A 89 -11.55 -33.14 -4.54
C VAL A 89 -11.62 -31.62 -4.39
N LEU A 90 -11.26 -30.84 -5.42
CA LEU A 90 -11.39 -29.38 -5.41
C LEU A 90 -12.87 -28.95 -5.27
N GLN A 91 -13.78 -29.54 -6.05
CA GLN A 91 -15.20 -29.20 -5.99
C GLN A 91 -15.83 -29.58 -4.64
N SER A 92 -15.63 -30.80 -4.17
CA SER A 92 -16.19 -31.25 -2.88
C SER A 92 -15.67 -30.45 -1.68
N ARG A 93 -14.38 -30.09 -1.65
CA ARG A 93 -13.79 -29.31 -0.55
C ARG A 93 -14.11 -27.82 -0.60
N VAL A 94 -14.15 -27.20 -1.78
CA VAL A 94 -14.40 -25.75 -1.90
C VAL A 94 -15.89 -25.41 -1.83
N LEU A 95 -16.76 -26.20 -2.45
CA LEU A 95 -18.15 -25.78 -2.70
C LEU A 95 -19.08 -26.05 -1.51
N GLY A 96 -19.03 -27.23 -0.89
CA GLY A 96 -19.96 -27.55 0.20
C GLY A 96 -21.44 -27.48 -0.21
N ASP A 97 -22.27 -26.81 0.59
CA ASP A 97 -23.72 -26.75 0.45
C ASP A 97 -24.20 -25.50 -0.32
N LYS A 98 -25.18 -25.68 -1.22
CA LYS A 98 -25.83 -24.63 -2.00
C LYS A 98 -26.41 -23.52 -1.10
N ASP A 99 -26.99 -23.87 0.04
CA ASP A 99 -27.70 -22.89 0.89
C ASP A 99 -26.73 -21.93 1.60
N GLN A 100 -25.47 -22.35 1.81
CA GLN A 100 -24.40 -21.45 2.26
C GLN A 100 -24.09 -20.37 1.21
N TRP A 101 -24.09 -20.72 -0.08
CA TRP A 101 -23.91 -19.75 -1.17
C TRP A 101 -25.07 -18.77 -1.29
N SER A 102 -26.32 -19.27 -1.22
CA SER A 102 -27.52 -18.43 -1.21
C SER A 102 -27.51 -17.44 -0.04
N SER A 103 -27.27 -17.92 1.18
CA SER A 103 -27.21 -17.10 2.39
C SER A 103 -26.09 -16.05 2.35
N ALA A 104 -24.89 -16.45 1.89
CA ALA A 104 -23.77 -15.54 1.74
C ALA A 104 -24.01 -14.46 0.66
N VAL A 105 -24.69 -14.78 -0.44
CA VAL A 105 -25.03 -13.80 -1.48
C VAL A 105 -26.12 -12.84 -1.02
N MET A 106 -27.15 -13.30 -0.31
CA MET A 106 -28.15 -12.42 0.31
C MET A 106 -27.49 -11.46 1.31
N THR A 107 -26.58 -11.97 2.15
CA THR A 107 -25.79 -11.17 3.10
C THR A 107 -24.91 -10.13 2.37
N TRP A 108 -24.16 -10.55 1.36
CA TRP A 108 -23.31 -9.65 0.57
C TRP A 108 -24.13 -8.59 -0.18
N SER A 109 -25.27 -8.96 -0.77
CA SER A 109 -26.16 -8.03 -1.48
C SER A 109 -26.71 -6.95 -0.54
N ARG A 110 -27.11 -7.33 0.69
CA ARG A 110 -27.52 -6.39 1.74
C ARG A 110 -26.40 -5.38 2.06
N LEU A 111 -25.19 -5.89 2.33
CA LEU A 111 -24.00 -5.08 2.63
C LEU A 111 -23.60 -4.14 1.47
N GLN A 112 -23.76 -4.57 0.21
CA GLN A 112 -23.57 -3.70 -0.96
C GLN A 112 -24.63 -2.59 -1.04
N GLY A 113 -25.88 -2.89 -0.70
CA GLY A 113 -26.98 -1.91 -0.61
C GLY A 113 -26.75 -0.86 0.46
N GLU A 114 -26.31 -1.28 1.66
CA GLU A 114 -25.89 -0.42 2.77
C GLU A 114 -24.76 0.54 2.32
N LEU A 115 -23.64 0.01 1.80
CA LEU A 115 -22.50 0.80 1.28
C LEU A 115 -22.90 1.77 0.16
N SER A 116 -23.77 1.33 -0.76
CA SER A 116 -24.25 2.14 -1.89
C SER A 116 -25.27 3.22 -1.47
N SER A 117 -25.83 3.11 -0.28
CA SER A 117 -26.71 4.14 0.31
C SER A 117 -25.87 5.25 0.95
N ARG A 118 -24.82 4.90 1.70
CA ARG A 118 -23.89 5.88 2.31
C ARG A 118 -23.20 6.79 1.28
N ARG A 119 -22.81 6.25 0.12
CA ARG A 119 -22.26 7.08 -0.99
C ARG A 119 -23.25 8.12 -1.52
N ARG A 120 -24.55 7.84 -1.48
CA ARG A 120 -25.59 8.79 -1.92
C ARG A 120 -25.88 9.84 -0.84
N THR A 121 -25.70 9.54 0.44
CA THR A 121 -25.82 10.55 1.50
C THR A 121 -24.63 11.50 1.54
N THR A 122 -23.38 11.03 1.39
CA THR A 122 -22.21 11.93 1.38
C THR A 122 -22.17 12.86 0.17
N VAL A 123 -22.52 12.37 -1.03
CA VAL A 123 -22.65 13.23 -2.21
C VAL A 123 -23.76 14.28 -2.03
N LYS A 124 -24.90 13.91 -1.40
CA LYS A 124 -25.96 14.88 -1.08
C LYS A 124 -25.54 15.91 -0.03
N SER A 125 -24.78 15.54 1.00
CA SER A 125 -24.31 16.50 2.01
C SER A 125 -23.27 17.47 1.45
N GLN A 126 -22.32 17.01 0.63
CA GLN A 126 -21.40 17.91 -0.08
C GLN A 126 -22.15 18.82 -1.06
N SER A 127 -23.16 18.31 -1.77
CA SER A 127 -24.02 19.11 -2.65
C SER A 127 -24.91 20.12 -1.91
N THR A 128 -25.18 19.97 -0.62
CA THR A 128 -25.92 20.97 0.18
C THR A 128 -25.00 21.96 0.87
N ALA A 129 -23.78 21.57 1.26
CA ALA A 129 -22.75 22.49 1.74
C ALA A 129 -22.33 23.52 0.68
N LEU A 130 -22.30 23.13 -0.60
CA LEU A 130 -22.06 24.03 -1.74
C LEU A 130 -23.29 24.88 -2.14
N GLY A 131 -24.42 24.74 -1.45
CA GLY A 131 -25.71 25.33 -1.83
C GLY A 131 -25.89 26.84 -1.61
N VAL A 132 -24.85 27.59 -1.24
CA VAL A 132 -24.96 29.02 -0.88
C VAL A 132 -23.84 29.89 -1.49
N THR A 133 -23.84 30.08 -2.81
CA THR A 133 -23.85 31.43 -3.43
C THR A 133 -23.94 31.44 -4.97
N ARG A 134 -24.55 32.51 -5.49
CA ARG A 134 -24.50 33.06 -6.86
C ARG A 134 -24.95 32.18 -8.04
N LYS A 135 -26.08 32.60 -8.63
CA LYS A 135 -26.38 32.42 -10.06
C LYS A 135 -25.38 33.23 -10.91
N THR A 136 -24.79 32.59 -11.92
CA THR A 136 -24.56 33.11 -13.28
C THR A 136 -24.41 31.89 -14.18
N GLY A 137 -25.10 31.85 -15.32
CA GLY A 137 -25.26 30.62 -16.09
C GLY A 137 -24.36 30.54 -17.32
N GLU A 138 -23.73 29.38 -17.51
CA GLU A 138 -23.32 28.82 -18.81
C GLU A 138 -23.23 27.29 -18.66
N GLU A 139 -24.33 26.59 -18.95
CA GLU A 139 -24.37 25.11 -18.92
C GLU A 139 -24.21 24.53 -20.33
N GLY A 140 -23.12 23.77 -20.56
CA GLY A 140 -22.93 23.08 -21.83
C GLY A 140 -21.65 22.23 -21.90
N ARG A 141 -21.82 20.90 -21.85
CA ARG A 141 -20.81 19.86 -22.19
C ARG A 141 -19.53 19.78 -21.32
N VAL A 142 -19.63 19.14 -20.16
CA VAL A 142 -18.45 18.55 -19.45
C VAL A 142 -18.65 17.09 -19.00
N SER A 143 -19.90 16.57 -18.98
CA SER A 143 -20.24 15.31 -18.27
C SER A 143 -19.96 13.98 -19.00
N GLU A 144 -19.43 13.97 -20.22
CA GLU A 144 -19.13 12.73 -20.99
C GLU A 144 -17.65 12.33 -20.99
N GLU A 145 -16.73 13.29 -20.94
CA GLU A 145 -15.30 13.05 -21.18
C GLU A 145 -14.67 12.25 -20.02
N LEU A 146 -15.06 12.58 -18.78
CA LEU A 146 -14.64 11.90 -17.55
C LEU A 146 -15.00 10.40 -17.51
N LYS A 147 -15.93 9.93 -18.36
CA LYS A 147 -16.29 8.50 -18.45
C LYS A 147 -15.29 7.69 -19.29
N ARG A 148 -14.52 8.32 -20.18
CA ARG A 148 -13.62 7.62 -21.11
C ARG A 148 -12.25 7.34 -20.50
N GLU A 149 -11.61 8.33 -19.86
CA GLU A 149 -10.27 8.16 -19.26
C GLU A 149 -10.21 7.08 -18.16
N ILE A 150 -11.32 6.85 -17.44
CA ILE A 150 -11.41 5.86 -16.35
C ILE A 150 -11.37 4.42 -16.89
N VAL A 151 -11.64 4.19 -18.18
CA VAL A 151 -11.65 2.84 -18.78
C VAL A 151 -10.25 2.39 -19.22
N GLU A 152 -9.43 3.28 -19.79
CA GLU A 152 -8.13 2.89 -20.35
C GLU A 152 -7.05 2.62 -19.28
N ARG A 153 -7.07 3.34 -18.15
CA ARG A 153 -6.07 3.15 -17.07
C ARG A 153 -6.24 1.85 -16.26
N GLY A 154 -7.16 0.97 -16.65
CA GLY A 154 -7.35 -0.35 -16.03
C GLY A 154 -6.34 -1.43 -16.45
N GLY A 155 -5.46 -1.18 -17.43
CA GLY A 155 -4.73 -2.22 -18.15
C GLY A 155 -3.22 -2.02 -18.37
N GLN A 156 -2.44 -1.67 -17.34
CA GLN A 156 -0.96 -1.75 -17.41
C GLN A 156 -0.33 -2.39 -16.17
N THR A 157 -0.04 -3.69 -16.26
CA THR A 157 0.91 -4.38 -15.38
C THR A 157 2.30 -4.32 -16.00
N CYS A 158 3.17 -3.43 -15.50
CA CYS A 158 4.55 -3.34 -15.95
C CYS A 158 5.38 -4.55 -15.48
N GLY A 159 5.40 -5.62 -16.27
CA GLY A 159 6.50 -6.57 -16.27
C GLY A 159 7.71 -5.93 -16.95
N ALA A 160 8.87 -5.92 -16.29
CA ALA A 160 10.11 -5.40 -16.83
C ALA A 160 11.10 -6.55 -17.03
N GLU A 161 11.11 -7.14 -18.22
CA GLU A 161 12.21 -7.98 -18.66
C GLU A 161 13.36 -7.09 -19.14
N ALA A 162 14.59 -7.43 -18.78
CA ALA A 162 15.76 -6.68 -19.18
C ALA A 162 16.20 -7.05 -20.60
N GLN A 163 16.41 -6.06 -21.46
CA GLN A 163 17.10 -6.25 -22.74
C GLN A 163 18.22 -5.22 -22.91
N THR A 164 19.31 -5.70 -23.52
CA THR A 164 20.63 -5.06 -23.55
C THR A 164 20.70 -3.93 -24.59
N PRO A 165 21.32 -2.78 -24.30
CA PRO A 165 21.47 -1.71 -25.28
C PRO A 165 22.56 -2.02 -26.31
N GLU A 166 22.18 -2.18 -27.59
CA GLU A 166 23.13 -2.24 -28.70
C GLU A 166 23.85 -0.89 -28.88
N LYS A 167 25.18 -0.88 -28.72
CA LYS A 167 25.99 0.33 -28.99
C LYS A 167 26.25 0.49 -30.50
N LYS A 168 25.61 1.49 -31.10
CA LYS A 168 25.87 1.91 -32.48
C LYS A 168 27.31 2.45 -32.62
N ARG A 169 28.08 1.91 -33.57
CA ARG A 169 29.52 2.15 -33.74
C ARG A 169 29.84 3.58 -34.20
N LYS A 170 30.91 4.16 -33.67
CA LYS A 170 31.87 5.00 -34.41
C LYS A 170 33.25 4.31 -34.37
N ARG A 171 34.04 4.49 -35.42
CA ARG A 171 35.49 4.17 -35.42
C ARG A 171 36.26 5.36 -34.82
N ASP A 172 37.41 5.11 -34.22
CA ASP A 172 38.76 5.27 -34.81
C ASP A 172 39.76 4.71 -33.76
N GLU A 173 40.48 3.63 -34.09
CA GLU A 173 41.90 3.59 -34.51
C GLU A 173 42.93 3.55 -33.36
N GLY A 174 43.97 2.72 -33.51
CA GLY A 174 44.99 2.43 -32.49
C GLY A 174 45.16 0.92 -32.22
N GLY A 175 46.40 0.44 -32.21
CA GLY A 175 46.77 -0.95 -31.84
C GLY A 175 46.91 -1.15 -30.32
N ASN A 176 47.49 -2.24 -29.82
CA ASN A 176 48.19 -3.36 -30.47
C ASN A 176 48.25 -4.58 -29.50
N GLU A 177 48.60 -5.78 -30.00
CA GLU A 177 49.02 -6.98 -29.23
C GLU A 177 48.02 -7.60 -28.20
N SER A 178 48.12 -8.87 -27.75
CA SER A 178 48.62 -10.12 -28.36
C SER A 178 48.08 -11.37 -27.59
N SER A 179 48.53 -12.57 -27.98
CA SER A 179 48.46 -13.93 -27.34
C SER A 179 48.38 -14.01 -25.79
N CYS A 180 47.94 -15.10 -25.12
CA CYS A 180 47.52 -16.49 -25.43
C CYS A 180 46.51 -16.99 -24.33
N ASP A 181 46.11 -18.24 -24.03
CA ASP A 181 46.44 -19.67 -24.36
C ASP A 181 45.11 -20.50 -24.31
N ASN A 182 44.83 -21.50 -25.16
CA ASN A 182 45.28 -22.91 -25.26
C ASN A 182 44.72 -23.94 -24.23
N ASN A 183 43.71 -24.72 -24.69
CA ASN A 183 43.50 -26.19 -24.60
C ASN A 183 41.98 -26.50 -24.74
N ALA A 184 41.43 -27.31 -25.67
CA ALA A 184 41.78 -28.62 -26.27
C ALA A 184 41.44 -29.84 -25.38
N GLU A 185 40.86 -30.95 -25.86
CA GLU A 185 40.12 -31.30 -27.11
C GLU A 185 39.35 -32.64 -26.85
N ASP A 186 38.38 -33.15 -27.62
CA ASP A 186 37.72 -32.66 -28.86
C ASP A 186 36.16 -32.65 -28.71
N GLN A 187 35.26 -33.55 -29.19
CA GLN A 187 35.18 -34.65 -30.17
C GLN A 187 33.66 -34.88 -30.44
N ARG A 188 33.03 -35.07 -31.62
CA ARG A 188 33.32 -35.64 -32.98
C ARG A 188 33.26 -37.19 -33.02
N THR A 189 32.65 -37.88 -34.00
CA THR A 189 31.85 -37.54 -35.23
C THR A 189 30.54 -38.39 -35.25
N SER A 190 29.67 -38.56 -36.28
CA SER A 190 29.41 -38.00 -37.64
C SER A 190 27.85 -37.99 -37.86
N GLU A 191 27.12 -38.13 -39.00
CA GLU A 191 27.29 -38.37 -40.46
C GLU A 191 25.99 -37.79 -41.12
N ARG A 192 25.97 -36.96 -42.18
CA ARG A 192 26.06 -37.21 -43.65
C ARG A 192 25.04 -38.23 -44.22
N ASP A 193 24.44 -38.06 -45.42
CA ASP A 193 24.53 -36.97 -46.43
C ASP A 193 23.27 -36.87 -47.35
N ARG A 194 23.25 -35.82 -48.18
CA ARG A 194 22.34 -35.40 -49.28
C ARG A 194 21.59 -36.47 -50.12
N LYS A 195 20.41 -36.08 -50.68
CA LYS A 195 20.28 -35.78 -52.14
C LYS A 195 18.99 -35.08 -52.61
N GLU A 196 19.14 -34.23 -53.63
CA GLU A 196 18.11 -33.77 -54.58
C GLU A 196 18.11 -34.68 -55.85
N THR A 197 17.37 -34.52 -56.97
CA THR A 197 16.65 -33.37 -57.59
C THR A 197 15.55 -33.85 -58.59
N LEU A 198 14.61 -32.96 -58.94
CA LEU A 198 13.67 -32.87 -60.10
C LEU A 198 13.52 -34.02 -61.14
N ARG A 199 12.26 -34.22 -61.63
CA ARG A 199 11.88 -34.03 -63.08
C ARG A 199 10.36 -33.96 -63.38
N ARG A 200 10.02 -33.49 -64.60
CA ARG A 200 8.70 -33.02 -65.12
C ARG A 200 7.77 -34.11 -65.71
N GLY A 201 6.44 -33.92 -65.53
CA GLY A 201 5.45 -33.70 -66.64
C GLY A 201 4.63 -34.88 -67.22
N GLY A 202 3.42 -34.60 -67.76
CA GLY A 202 2.68 -35.51 -68.67
C GLY A 202 1.12 -35.44 -68.68
N ARG A 203 0.51 -34.74 -69.66
CA ARG A 203 -0.94 -34.45 -69.85
C ARG A 203 -1.91 -35.61 -70.17
N ARG A 204 -3.24 -35.30 -70.05
CA ARG A 204 -4.48 -35.86 -70.67
C ARG A 204 -5.29 -36.86 -69.80
N GLY A 205 -6.64 -36.81 -69.70
CA GLY A 205 -7.61 -35.74 -70.08
C GLY A 205 -9.07 -36.23 -70.31
N LYS A 206 -10.06 -35.30 -70.25
CA LYS A 206 -11.51 -35.43 -70.59
C LYS A 206 -12.37 -36.35 -69.69
N ASP A 207 -13.69 -36.17 -69.48
CA ASP A 207 -14.73 -35.13 -69.73
C ASP A 207 -15.77 -35.22 -68.56
N GLY A 208 -16.70 -34.30 -68.27
CA GLY A 208 -17.05 -32.97 -68.80
C GLY A 208 -18.35 -32.40 -68.16
N GLN A 209 -18.71 -31.15 -68.52
CA GLN A 209 -19.98 -30.41 -68.23
C GLN A 209 -20.35 -30.08 -66.75
N GLY A 210 -20.88 -28.89 -66.42
CA GLY A 210 -20.98 -27.66 -67.22
C GLY A 210 -21.87 -26.52 -66.64
N SER A 211 -21.37 -25.28 -66.65
CA SER A 211 -22.09 -24.00 -66.36
C SER A 211 -22.66 -23.79 -64.94
N GLY A 212 -22.94 -22.58 -64.46
CA GLY A 212 -22.73 -21.23 -65.04
C GLY A 212 -23.18 -20.14 -64.04
N ARG A 213 -22.63 -18.91 -64.09
CA ARG A 213 -22.94 -17.82 -63.14
C ARG A 213 -23.71 -16.68 -63.82
N ASN A 214 -24.68 -16.04 -63.12
CA ASN A 214 -24.50 -14.67 -62.58
C ASN A 214 -25.78 -14.05 -61.97
N VAL A 215 -25.53 -13.24 -60.95
CA VAL A 215 -26.21 -12.03 -60.43
C VAL A 215 -27.23 -11.33 -61.36
N ASP A 216 -28.41 -10.95 -60.83
CA ASP A 216 -28.83 -9.52 -60.76
C ASP A 216 -29.93 -9.23 -59.70
N ASN A 217 -30.25 -7.95 -59.48
CA ASN A 217 -31.14 -7.41 -58.44
C ASN A 217 -32.61 -7.27 -58.88
N THR A 218 -33.55 -7.23 -57.91
CA THR A 218 -34.81 -6.45 -57.98
C THR A 218 -35.42 -6.24 -56.58
N ALA A 219 -36.43 -5.38 -56.45
CA ALA A 219 -36.97 -4.86 -55.18
C ALA A 219 -38.51 -4.79 -55.15
N GLU A 220 -39.07 -4.19 -54.09
CA GLU A 220 -40.50 -3.90 -53.81
C GLU A 220 -41.33 -5.17 -53.44
N ASP A 221 -42.00 -5.28 -52.29
CA ASP A 221 -42.99 -4.43 -51.56
C ASP A 221 -44.45 -4.59 -52.07
N LEU A 222 -45.41 -4.73 -51.14
CA LEU A 222 -46.86 -4.63 -51.40
C LEU A 222 -47.73 -4.60 -50.11
N THR A 223 -48.48 -3.51 -49.92
CA THR A 223 -49.70 -3.29 -49.09
C THR A 223 -49.68 -3.62 -47.58
N VAL A 224 -49.99 -2.71 -46.62
CA VAL A 224 -50.94 -1.57 -46.52
C VAL A 224 -52.40 -1.92 -46.19
N GLN A 225 -52.85 -1.45 -45.02
CA GLN A 225 -54.20 -0.91 -44.80
C GLN A 225 -54.09 0.49 -44.15
N LYS A 226 -55.19 1.26 -44.13
CA LYS A 226 -55.23 2.74 -44.03
C LYS A 226 -56.39 3.20 -43.10
N VAL A 227 -56.58 4.54 -42.96
CA VAL A 227 -57.69 5.31 -42.34
C VAL A 227 -57.33 5.85 -40.93
N GLU A 228 -57.39 7.15 -40.61
CA GLU A 228 -57.51 8.38 -41.45
C GLU A 228 -56.96 9.63 -40.72
N HIS A 229 -57.14 10.84 -41.27
CA HIS A 229 -56.69 12.11 -40.67
C HIS A 229 -57.81 12.88 -39.96
N GLY A 230 -57.43 13.63 -38.91
CA GLY A 230 -58.24 14.70 -38.32
C GLY A 230 -57.33 15.75 -37.69
N THR A 231 -57.44 17.01 -38.14
CA THR A 231 -56.49 18.09 -37.79
C THR A 231 -57.22 19.21 -37.04
N THR A 232 -56.81 19.54 -35.81
CA THR A 232 -57.15 20.84 -35.19
C THR A 232 -56.21 21.25 -34.05
N THR A 233 -55.67 22.47 -34.17
CA THR A 233 -55.37 23.49 -33.14
C THR A 233 -55.05 23.10 -31.69
N GLU A 234 -53.86 23.51 -31.26
CA GLU A 234 -53.50 24.18 -30.00
C GLU A 234 -54.25 23.84 -28.68
N GLY A 235 -53.49 23.33 -27.70
CA GLY A 235 -53.85 23.33 -26.29
C GLY A 235 -52.64 23.03 -25.41
N ARG A 236 -52.30 23.95 -24.48
CA ARG A 236 -51.33 23.69 -23.41
C ARG A 236 -52.01 22.97 -22.25
N ASP A 237 -51.39 21.91 -21.75
CA ASP A 237 -51.34 21.65 -20.31
C ASP A 237 -50.05 20.89 -19.94
N GLU A 238 -49.43 21.23 -18.81
CA GLU A 238 -48.22 20.57 -18.29
C GLU A 238 -48.55 19.76 -17.02
N THR A 239 -48.99 18.52 -17.20
CA THR A 239 -49.18 17.61 -16.06
C THR A 239 -47.89 16.85 -15.74
N LEU A 240 -47.23 17.22 -14.64
CA LEU A 240 -45.95 16.65 -14.18
C LEU A 240 -46.07 15.16 -13.80
N LEU A 241 -45.72 14.26 -14.72
CA LEU A 241 -45.50 12.84 -14.43
C LEU A 241 -44.21 12.64 -13.61
N GLN A 242 -44.35 12.31 -12.34
CA GLN A 242 -43.22 12.02 -11.45
C GLN A 242 -42.49 10.72 -11.88
N PRO A 243 -41.15 10.72 -12.00
CA PRO A 243 -40.40 9.49 -12.23
C PRO A 243 -40.56 8.51 -11.06
N SER A 244 -41.16 7.35 -11.32
CA SER A 244 -41.40 6.32 -10.31
C SER A 244 -40.10 5.81 -9.69
N LEU A 245 -40.01 5.81 -8.37
CA LEU A 245 -38.86 5.32 -7.61
C LEU A 245 -38.68 3.79 -7.75
N ILE A 246 -37.93 3.36 -8.78
CA ILE A 246 -37.46 1.98 -8.90
C ILE A 246 -36.46 1.71 -7.77
N LYS A 247 -36.94 1.09 -6.68
CA LYS A 247 -36.05 0.37 -5.76
C LYS A 247 -35.43 -0.79 -6.55
N PRO A 248 -34.10 -1.00 -6.48
CA PRO A 248 -33.51 -2.22 -7.00
C PRO A 248 -33.99 -3.40 -6.15
N GLU A 249 -34.71 -4.34 -6.76
CA GLU A 249 -34.97 -5.63 -6.13
C GLU A 249 -33.65 -6.40 -5.92
N PRO A 250 -33.56 -7.23 -4.87
CA PRO A 250 -32.45 -8.18 -4.76
C PRO A 250 -32.50 -9.17 -5.95
N PRO A 251 -31.36 -9.50 -6.58
CA PRO A 251 -31.35 -10.40 -7.72
C PRO A 251 -31.86 -11.78 -7.31
N SER A 252 -32.76 -12.37 -8.12
CA SER A 252 -33.25 -13.72 -7.84
C SER A 252 -32.09 -14.72 -7.86
N PRO A 253 -32.05 -15.74 -6.98
CA PRO A 253 -30.88 -16.61 -6.83
C PRO A 253 -30.46 -17.38 -8.10
N ALA A 254 -31.32 -17.48 -9.12
CA ALA A 254 -31.02 -18.11 -10.40
C ALA A 254 -30.38 -17.16 -11.45
N ALA A 255 -30.35 -15.85 -11.20
CA ALA A 255 -29.92 -14.83 -12.15
C ALA A 255 -28.46 -14.33 -11.97
N VAL A 256 -27.78 -14.77 -10.90
CA VAL A 256 -26.45 -14.25 -10.52
C VAL A 256 -25.39 -14.56 -11.60
N THR A 257 -24.65 -13.54 -12.03
CA THR A 257 -23.42 -13.70 -12.81
C THR A 257 -22.16 -13.60 -11.95
N PHE A 258 -21.17 -14.46 -12.16
CA PHE A 258 -19.99 -14.51 -11.28
C PHE A 258 -18.67 -14.81 -11.99
N ARG A 259 -17.55 -14.48 -11.32
CA ARG A 259 -16.21 -15.02 -11.63
C ARG A 259 -15.55 -15.64 -10.40
N ILE A 260 -14.65 -16.60 -10.63
CA ILE A 260 -13.74 -17.10 -9.60
C ILE A 260 -12.41 -16.36 -9.71
N SER A 261 -11.97 -15.73 -8.61
CA SER A 261 -10.63 -15.18 -8.43
C SER A 261 -9.85 -16.09 -7.47
N CYS A 262 -9.21 -17.15 -7.99
CA CYS A 262 -8.43 -18.08 -7.16
C CYS A 262 -6.97 -17.66 -7.00
N LYS A 263 -6.47 -17.58 -5.77
CA LYS A 263 -5.04 -17.46 -5.45
C LYS A 263 -4.55 -18.76 -4.81
N CYS A 264 -3.82 -19.56 -5.58
CA CYS A 264 -3.14 -20.76 -5.09
C CYS A 264 -1.73 -20.42 -4.60
N THR A 265 -1.32 -21.06 -3.51
CA THR A 265 0.04 -21.03 -2.96
C THR A 265 0.42 -22.44 -2.48
N GLY A 266 1.70 -22.70 -2.25
CA GLY A 266 2.16 -24.00 -1.75
C GLY A 266 2.08 -25.12 -2.79
N SER A 267 1.85 -26.35 -2.34
CA SER A 267 1.89 -27.56 -3.17
C SER A 267 0.89 -27.55 -4.32
N LEU A 268 -0.32 -27.05 -4.09
CA LEU A 268 -1.33 -26.93 -5.15
C LEU A 268 -0.83 -26.08 -6.32
N SER A 269 -0.14 -24.96 -6.04
CA SER A 269 0.41 -24.07 -7.07
C SER A 269 1.64 -24.61 -7.79
N ARG A 270 2.22 -25.74 -7.35
CA ARG A 270 3.28 -26.47 -8.08
C ARG A 270 2.70 -27.51 -9.06
N CYS A 271 1.43 -27.87 -8.92
CA CYS A 271 0.79 -28.93 -9.71
C CYS A 271 -0.30 -28.43 -10.68
N TYR A 272 -0.95 -27.28 -10.41
CA TYR A 272 -2.04 -26.73 -11.23
C TYR A 272 -1.96 -25.22 -11.34
N SER A 273 -2.30 -24.67 -12.50
CA SER A 273 -2.43 -23.23 -12.69
C SER A 273 -3.63 -22.65 -11.91
N GLN A 274 -3.55 -21.36 -11.56
CA GLN A 274 -4.66 -20.67 -10.88
C GLN A 274 -5.91 -20.61 -11.78
N GLN A 275 -5.71 -20.60 -13.10
CA GLN A 275 -6.74 -20.61 -14.14
C GLN A 275 -7.48 -21.96 -14.18
N GLU A 276 -6.77 -23.09 -14.15
CA GLU A 276 -7.40 -24.41 -14.09
C GLU A 276 -8.21 -24.61 -12.82
N VAL A 277 -7.65 -24.23 -11.67
CA VAL A 277 -8.35 -24.32 -10.38
C VAL A 277 -9.60 -23.42 -10.38
N SER A 278 -9.49 -22.20 -10.90
CA SER A 278 -10.64 -21.29 -11.06
C SER A 278 -11.72 -21.87 -11.98
N ARG A 279 -11.33 -22.52 -13.10
CA ARG A 279 -12.25 -23.20 -14.02
C ARG A 279 -12.95 -24.39 -13.36
N VAL A 280 -12.21 -25.22 -12.63
CA VAL A 280 -12.75 -26.38 -11.90
C VAL A 280 -13.78 -25.95 -10.87
N ILE A 281 -13.46 -24.93 -10.06
CA ILE A 281 -14.37 -24.39 -9.04
C ILE A 281 -15.60 -23.75 -9.72
N GLY A 282 -15.40 -22.94 -10.76
CA GLY A 282 -16.49 -22.26 -11.47
C GLY A 282 -17.49 -23.22 -12.11
N VAL A 283 -17.02 -24.26 -12.80
CA VAL A 283 -17.89 -25.30 -13.38
C VAL A 283 -18.70 -26.03 -12.31
N GLY A 284 -18.10 -26.31 -11.15
CA GLY A 284 -18.81 -26.92 -10.03
C GLY A 284 -19.84 -25.98 -9.39
N LEU A 285 -19.48 -24.71 -9.19
CA LEU A 285 -20.37 -23.71 -8.61
C LEU A 285 -21.59 -23.45 -9.49
N SER A 286 -21.41 -23.31 -10.81
CA SER A 286 -22.53 -23.20 -11.77
C SER A 286 -23.46 -24.42 -11.73
N ARG A 287 -22.95 -25.63 -11.53
CA ARG A 287 -23.76 -26.85 -11.38
C ARG A 287 -24.54 -26.89 -10.06
N LEU A 288 -23.94 -26.42 -8.96
CA LEU A 288 -24.54 -26.41 -7.62
C LEU A 288 -25.64 -25.35 -7.48
N THR A 289 -25.40 -24.15 -8.03
CA THR A 289 -26.26 -22.97 -7.82
C THR A 289 -27.18 -22.65 -8.98
N GLY A 290 -26.80 -23.01 -10.22
CA GLY A 290 -27.42 -22.53 -11.46
C GLY A 290 -26.83 -21.21 -11.99
N TRP A 291 -25.88 -20.59 -11.28
CA TRP A 291 -25.31 -19.29 -11.66
C TRP A 291 -24.49 -19.34 -12.95
N LYS A 292 -24.44 -18.22 -13.67
CA LYS A 292 -23.74 -18.09 -14.95
C LYS A 292 -22.35 -17.47 -14.76
N ALA A 293 -21.33 -18.06 -15.36
CA ALA A 293 -19.99 -17.48 -15.33
C ALA A 293 -19.89 -16.28 -16.29
N ASP A 294 -19.46 -15.12 -15.78
CA ASP A 294 -19.05 -13.96 -16.58
C ASP A 294 -17.69 -13.48 -16.09
N LEU A 295 -16.68 -13.55 -16.96
CA LEU A 295 -15.31 -13.16 -16.63
C LEU A 295 -15.05 -11.66 -16.84
N LYS A 296 -15.92 -10.97 -17.60
CA LYS A 296 -15.80 -9.55 -17.96
C LYS A 296 -16.60 -8.67 -17.00
N ASN A 297 -17.91 -8.91 -16.89
CA ASN A 297 -18.86 -8.08 -16.15
C ASN A 297 -19.64 -8.86 -15.06
N PRO A 298 -18.97 -9.63 -14.18
CA PRO A 298 -19.64 -10.36 -13.11
C PRO A 298 -20.36 -9.40 -12.14
N GLN A 299 -21.56 -9.79 -11.70
CA GLN A 299 -22.19 -9.19 -10.53
C GLN A 299 -21.42 -9.56 -9.25
N LEU A 300 -20.96 -10.81 -9.14
CA LEU A 300 -20.28 -11.36 -7.96
C LEU A 300 -18.85 -11.81 -8.28
N GLU A 301 -17.87 -11.36 -7.49
CA GLU A 301 -16.55 -11.96 -7.46
C GLU A 301 -16.44 -12.96 -6.30
N VAL A 302 -16.09 -14.21 -6.60
CA VAL A 302 -15.81 -15.25 -5.61
C VAL A 302 -14.29 -15.35 -5.46
N ASN A 303 -13.74 -14.80 -4.37
CA ASN A 303 -12.33 -14.97 -4.06
C ASN A 303 -12.11 -16.29 -3.32
N VAL A 304 -11.25 -17.14 -3.87
CA VAL A 304 -10.79 -18.38 -3.25
C VAL A 304 -9.30 -18.26 -2.97
N TYR A 305 -8.87 -18.62 -1.77
CA TYR A 305 -7.46 -18.73 -1.42
C TYR A 305 -7.14 -20.14 -0.94
N LEU A 306 -6.21 -20.80 -1.63
CA LEU A 306 -5.78 -22.17 -1.36
C LEU A 306 -4.28 -22.18 -1.04
N SER A 307 -3.93 -22.92 0.01
CA SER A 307 -2.59 -23.02 0.57
C SER A 307 -2.38 -24.39 1.20
N ASP A 308 -1.13 -24.72 1.54
CA ASP A 308 -0.81 -25.95 2.28
C ASP A 308 -1.43 -25.96 3.70
N ASP A 309 -1.81 -24.79 4.24
CA ASP A 309 -2.35 -24.64 5.61
C ASP A 309 -3.87 -24.38 5.69
N ASN A 310 -4.47 -23.75 4.66
CA ASN A 310 -5.83 -23.22 4.71
C ASN A 310 -6.55 -23.28 3.34
N CYS A 311 -7.85 -23.54 3.38
CA CYS A 311 -8.82 -23.28 2.31
C CYS A 311 -9.76 -22.14 2.74
N LEU A 312 -9.84 -21.06 1.97
CA LEU A 312 -10.65 -19.88 2.30
C LEU A 312 -11.50 -19.45 1.10
N VAL A 313 -12.78 -19.12 1.34
CA VAL A 313 -13.72 -18.63 0.33
C VAL A 313 -14.44 -17.40 0.86
N GLY A 314 -14.57 -16.36 0.04
CA GLY A 314 -15.36 -15.18 0.37
C GLY A 314 -15.58 -14.22 -0.79
N PHE A 315 -16.37 -13.18 -0.54
CA PHE A 315 -16.79 -12.20 -1.55
C PHE A 315 -16.18 -10.83 -1.23
N PRO A 316 -15.44 -10.19 -2.16
CA PRO A 316 -14.94 -8.83 -1.95
C PRO A 316 -16.10 -7.86 -1.65
N LEU A 317 -15.98 -7.09 -0.57
CA LEU A 317 -16.97 -6.08 -0.22
C LEU A 317 -16.65 -4.72 -0.86
N THR A 318 -15.40 -4.49 -1.27
CA THR A 318 -14.98 -3.29 -1.98
C THR A 318 -14.29 -3.59 -3.32
N ARG A 319 -14.64 -2.83 -4.36
CA ARG A 319 -13.98 -2.90 -5.70
C ARG A 319 -12.50 -2.51 -5.59
N LEU A 320 -12.23 -1.39 -4.92
CA LEU A 320 -10.88 -0.88 -4.65
C LEU A 320 -10.38 -1.34 -3.26
N PRO A 321 -9.06 -1.41 -3.04
CA PRO A 321 -8.47 -1.61 -1.72
C PRO A 321 -8.90 -0.51 -0.73
N LEU A 322 -9.12 -0.86 0.55
CA LEU A 322 -9.34 0.13 1.63
C LEU A 322 -8.12 1.04 1.83
N ALA A 323 -6.93 0.52 1.52
CA ALA A 323 -5.68 1.27 1.47
C ALA A 323 -5.67 2.43 0.43
N ASN A 324 -6.64 2.48 -0.50
CA ASN A 324 -6.80 3.58 -1.44
C ASN A 324 -7.79 4.60 -0.89
N ARG A 325 -7.27 5.62 -0.19
CA ARG A 325 -8.09 6.64 0.48
C ARG A 325 -8.73 7.60 -0.51
N SER A 326 -10.03 7.85 -0.38
CA SER A 326 -10.77 8.80 -1.22
C SER A 326 -10.40 10.27 -0.98
N TYR A 327 -9.67 10.57 0.09
CA TYR A 327 -9.21 11.91 0.49
C TYR A 327 -7.70 12.12 0.24
N ILE A 328 -7.04 11.27 -0.57
CA ILE A 328 -5.64 11.47 -0.99
C ILE A 328 -5.60 11.54 -2.52
N LYS A 329 -5.14 12.67 -3.05
CA LYS A 329 -5.04 12.96 -4.49
C LYS A 329 -3.73 12.42 -5.08
N THR A 330 -2.62 12.68 -4.39
CA THR A 330 -1.26 12.27 -4.75
C THR A 330 -0.73 11.29 -3.72
N THR A 331 -0.44 10.06 -4.13
CA THR A 331 0.02 9.00 -3.22
C THR A 331 1.50 9.13 -2.85
N GLY A 332 1.80 9.16 -1.55
CA GLY A 332 3.16 9.14 -0.99
C GLY A 332 3.51 7.78 -0.39
N LEU A 333 3.87 7.78 0.91
CA LEU A 333 3.92 6.55 1.72
C LEU A 333 2.54 5.85 1.68
N ARG A 334 2.54 4.52 1.73
CA ARG A 334 1.30 3.74 1.71
C ARG A 334 0.43 4.07 2.92
N SER A 335 -0.82 4.47 2.70
CA SER A 335 -1.74 4.97 3.75
C SER A 335 -1.88 4.04 4.96
N THR A 336 -1.89 2.71 4.76
CA THR A 336 -1.90 1.74 5.86
C THR A 336 -0.69 1.89 6.81
N VAL A 337 0.50 2.17 6.26
CA VAL A 337 1.74 2.36 7.03
C VAL A 337 1.78 3.75 7.66
N ALA A 338 1.35 4.78 6.91
CA ALA A 338 1.21 6.14 7.42
C ALA A 338 0.26 6.22 8.64
N TRP A 339 -0.89 5.52 8.59
CA TRP A 339 -1.79 5.39 9.74
C TRP A 339 -1.18 4.60 10.90
N ALA A 340 -0.40 3.55 10.64
CA ALA A 340 0.34 2.84 11.68
C ALA A 340 1.37 3.74 12.39
N MET A 341 2.05 4.63 11.66
CA MET A 341 2.97 5.62 12.23
C MET A 341 2.23 6.62 13.13
N ALA A 342 1.12 7.18 12.66
CA ALA A 342 0.25 8.05 13.46
C ALA A 342 -0.28 7.34 14.72
N SER A 343 -0.69 6.08 14.60
CA SER A 343 -1.19 5.26 15.72
C SER A 343 -0.13 4.99 16.78
N LEU A 344 1.13 4.76 16.39
CA LEU A 344 2.25 4.64 17.33
C LEU A 344 2.54 5.96 18.07
N ALA A 345 2.24 7.10 17.47
CA ALA A 345 2.49 8.41 18.07
C ALA A 345 1.59 8.71 19.28
N GLN A 346 0.47 7.98 19.44
CA GLN A 346 -0.46 8.10 20.57
C GLN A 346 -0.96 9.55 20.79
N ILE A 347 -1.27 10.22 19.67
CA ILE A 347 -1.69 11.62 19.60
C ILE A 347 -2.94 11.86 20.47
N GLN A 348 -2.92 12.88 21.31
CA GLN A 348 -4.05 13.33 22.14
C GLN A 348 -4.61 14.67 21.62
N PRO A 349 -5.85 15.06 21.98
CA PRO A 349 -6.36 16.41 21.78
C PRO A 349 -5.39 17.48 22.33
N GLY A 350 -5.26 18.59 21.60
CA GLY A 350 -4.36 19.70 21.93
C GLY A 350 -2.92 19.55 21.45
N PHE A 351 -2.50 18.38 20.95
CA PHE A 351 -1.11 18.14 20.51
C PHE A 351 -0.69 19.00 19.30
N CYS A 352 0.59 19.36 19.29
CA CYS A 352 1.35 19.80 18.12
C CYS A 352 2.12 18.61 17.53
N VAL A 353 1.81 18.26 16.27
CA VAL A 353 2.39 17.08 15.59
C VAL A 353 3.17 17.51 14.34
N VAL A 354 4.45 17.14 14.26
CA VAL A 354 5.37 17.57 13.19
C VAL A 354 5.85 16.37 12.36
N ASP A 355 5.86 16.53 11.04
CA ASP A 355 6.66 15.70 10.14
C ASP A 355 7.71 16.57 9.43
N PRO A 356 9.00 16.49 9.83
CA PRO A 356 10.04 17.37 9.31
C PRO A 356 10.57 16.97 7.92
N MET A 357 10.06 15.90 7.30
CA MET A 357 10.40 15.47 5.94
C MET A 357 9.14 14.92 5.23
N CYS A 358 8.06 15.70 5.26
CA CYS A 358 6.70 15.20 5.03
C CYS A 358 6.39 14.74 3.60
N GLY A 359 7.23 15.06 2.61
CA GLY A 359 6.97 14.77 1.21
C GLY A 359 5.62 15.32 0.77
N VAL A 360 4.72 14.45 0.31
CA VAL A 360 3.34 14.80 -0.09
C VAL A 360 2.32 14.77 1.08
N GLY A 361 2.79 14.81 2.33
CA GLY A 361 1.97 15.01 3.54
C GLY A 361 1.23 13.78 4.09
N THR A 362 1.44 12.58 3.53
CA THR A 362 0.55 11.42 3.76
C THR A 362 0.43 10.96 5.22
N ILE A 363 1.48 11.09 6.04
CA ILE A 363 1.46 10.69 7.46
C ILE A 363 0.54 11.62 8.26
N LEU A 364 0.74 12.93 8.12
CA LEU A 364 -0.05 13.94 8.82
C LEU A 364 -1.52 13.93 8.36
N ILE A 365 -1.80 13.63 7.10
CA ILE A 365 -3.18 13.49 6.59
C ILE A 365 -3.89 12.27 7.20
N GLU A 366 -3.24 11.10 7.27
CA GLU A 366 -3.84 9.93 7.95
C GLU A 366 -4.06 10.18 9.44
N ALA A 367 -3.20 10.97 10.09
CA ALA A 367 -3.36 11.38 11.48
C ALA A 367 -4.53 12.37 11.67
N ALA A 368 -4.58 13.43 10.87
CA ALA A 368 -5.61 14.46 10.95
C ALA A 368 -7.02 13.94 10.64
N GLN A 369 -7.14 12.83 9.91
CA GLN A 369 -8.40 12.15 9.64
C GLN A 369 -8.92 11.33 10.84
N GLU A 370 -8.07 10.97 11.80
CA GLU A 370 -8.47 10.26 13.03
C GLU A 370 -8.52 11.20 14.26
N HIS A 371 -7.75 12.29 14.24
CA HIS A 371 -7.66 13.28 15.33
C HIS A 371 -8.10 14.67 14.85
N GLN A 372 -9.23 15.17 15.36
CA GLN A 372 -9.78 16.47 14.97
C GLN A 372 -9.14 17.64 15.74
N ASP A 373 -9.05 17.56 17.06
CA ASP A 373 -8.61 18.67 17.92
C ASP A 373 -7.07 18.77 18.03
N VAL A 374 -6.37 18.70 16.89
CA VAL A 374 -4.90 18.57 16.80
C VAL A 374 -4.37 19.44 15.65
N CYS A 375 -3.21 20.07 15.89
CA CYS A 375 -2.49 20.86 14.90
C CYS A 375 -1.34 20.06 14.28
N PHE A 376 -1.21 20.10 12.96
CA PHE A 376 -0.23 19.35 12.19
C PHE A 376 0.66 20.30 11.38
N LEU A 377 1.97 20.08 11.40
CA LEU A 377 2.94 20.87 10.65
C LEU A 377 3.86 19.96 9.82
N GLY A 378 3.69 19.99 8.51
CA GLY A 378 4.58 19.33 7.56
C GLY A 378 5.71 20.27 7.14
N MET A 379 6.93 19.76 7.11
CA MET A 379 8.07 20.45 6.51
C MET A 379 8.76 19.57 5.49
N ASP A 380 9.27 20.19 4.42
CA ASP A 380 10.17 19.58 3.46
C ASP A 380 11.09 20.67 2.89
N ILE A 381 12.18 20.25 2.24
CA ILE A 381 13.12 21.14 1.56
C ILE A 381 12.74 21.34 0.08
N ASP A 382 11.94 20.43 -0.49
CA ASP A 382 11.54 20.40 -1.90
C ASP A 382 10.17 21.06 -2.12
N ASP A 383 10.14 22.20 -2.82
CA ASP A 383 8.90 22.94 -3.15
C ASP A 383 7.91 22.11 -3.96
N GLY A 384 8.41 21.17 -4.78
CA GLY A 384 7.62 20.25 -5.59
C GLY A 384 7.02 19.09 -4.81
N GLN A 385 7.51 18.80 -3.60
CA GLN A 385 6.82 17.95 -2.62
C GLN A 385 5.76 18.77 -1.86
N LEU A 386 6.14 19.94 -1.34
CA LEU A 386 5.21 20.82 -0.60
C LEU A 386 4.01 21.25 -1.44
N LYS A 387 4.17 21.53 -2.73
CA LYS A 387 3.03 21.79 -3.63
C LYS A 387 2.05 20.61 -3.68
N LYS A 388 2.56 19.37 -3.80
CA LYS A 388 1.72 18.16 -3.82
C LYS A 388 1.10 17.87 -2.45
N ALA A 389 1.79 18.21 -1.36
CA ALA A 389 1.23 18.17 -0.02
C ALA A 389 0.08 19.19 0.13
N ASN A 390 0.22 20.41 -0.38
CA ASN A 390 -0.83 21.42 -0.37
C ASN A 390 -2.06 20.96 -1.17
N GLU A 391 -1.85 20.48 -2.40
CA GLU A 391 -2.95 19.89 -3.22
C GLU A 391 -3.63 18.68 -2.54
N ASN A 392 -2.91 17.95 -1.67
CA ASN A 392 -3.48 16.88 -0.85
C ASN A 392 -4.24 17.41 0.39
N VAL A 393 -3.74 18.46 1.05
CA VAL A 393 -4.37 19.11 2.22
C VAL A 393 -5.68 19.79 1.83
N GLU A 394 -5.70 20.47 0.67
CA GLU A 394 -6.90 21.05 0.06
C GLU A 394 -7.92 19.95 -0.27
N PHE A 395 -7.50 18.88 -0.96
CA PHE A 395 -8.36 17.76 -1.35
C PHE A 395 -8.87 16.91 -0.16
N ALA A 396 -8.19 16.97 0.99
CA ALA A 396 -8.60 16.34 2.23
C ALA A 396 -9.44 17.26 3.14
N GLU A 397 -9.68 18.52 2.74
CA GLU A 397 -10.39 19.56 3.51
C GLU A 397 -9.70 19.90 4.87
N LEU A 398 -8.36 19.84 4.93
CA LEU A 398 -7.56 19.94 6.17
C LEU A 398 -6.84 21.28 6.41
N GLY A 399 -6.98 22.27 5.52
CA GLY A 399 -6.16 23.50 5.53
C GLY A 399 -6.28 24.41 6.78
N ASN A 400 -7.27 24.17 7.64
CA ASN A 400 -7.44 24.84 8.93
C ASN A 400 -6.69 24.17 10.10
N ARG A 401 -6.12 22.97 9.89
CA ARG A 401 -5.44 22.18 10.94
C ARG A 401 -4.09 21.60 10.52
N MET A 402 -3.83 21.50 9.21
CA MET A 402 -2.55 21.06 8.66
C MET A 402 -1.88 22.20 7.89
N HIS A 403 -0.73 22.63 8.40
CA HIS A 403 0.10 23.68 7.82
C HIS A 403 1.37 23.09 7.19
N LEU A 404 1.95 23.82 6.24
CA LEU A 404 3.12 23.40 5.48
C LEU A 404 4.16 24.53 5.47
N LEU A 405 5.42 24.20 5.75
CA LEU A 405 6.52 25.17 5.79
C LEU A 405 7.80 24.59 5.15
N LYS A 406 8.41 25.35 4.23
CA LYS A 406 9.71 24.99 3.68
C LYS A 406 10.80 25.14 4.72
N ALA A 407 11.47 24.04 5.08
CA ALA A 407 12.53 24.02 6.08
C ALA A 407 13.49 22.84 5.85
N SER A 408 14.64 22.87 6.52
CA SER A 408 15.57 21.74 6.56
C SER A 408 15.42 20.99 7.88
N SER A 409 15.29 19.67 7.82
CA SER A 409 15.30 18.80 9.02
C SER A 409 16.63 18.81 9.79
N MET A 410 17.67 19.46 9.26
CA MET A 410 18.94 19.72 9.96
C MET A 410 18.94 20.98 10.82
N THR A 411 17.98 21.90 10.65
CA THR A 411 17.79 23.10 11.48
C THR A 411 16.31 23.49 11.42
N LEU A 412 15.52 22.97 12.36
CA LEU A 412 14.08 23.17 12.41
C LEU A 412 13.75 24.58 12.95
N PRO A 413 12.95 25.39 12.23
CA PRO A 413 12.56 26.75 12.64
C PRO A 413 11.45 26.72 13.72
N LEU A 414 11.67 25.91 14.77
CA LEU A 414 10.79 25.71 15.91
C LEU A 414 11.60 25.88 17.21
N PRO A 415 11.04 26.46 18.28
CA PRO A 415 11.71 26.50 19.58
C PRO A 415 11.92 25.10 20.15
N SER A 416 12.78 25.00 21.17
CA SER A 416 13.01 23.73 21.86
C SER A 416 11.82 23.36 22.74
N SER A 417 11.50 22.06 22.83
CA SER A 417 10.43 21.51 23.67
C SER A 417 9.01 22.06 23.41
N THR A 418 8.63 22.32 22.15
CA THR A 418 7.31 22.83 21.73
C THR A 418 6.49 21.88 20.86
N VAL A 419 6.92 20.63 20.69
CA VAL A 419 6.26 19.61 19.85
C VAL A 419 5.94 18.37 20.68
N ASP A 420 4.73 17.85 20.58
CA ASP A 420 4.29 16.69 21.39
C ASP A 420 4.55 15.35 20.69
N ALA A 421 4.48 15.34 19.36
CA ALA A 421 4.85 14.19 18.56
C ALA A 421 5.60 14.57 17.28
N VAL A 422 6.69 13.85 16.99
CA VAL A 422 7.38 13.88 15.70
C VAL A 422 7.15 12.54 15.00
N VAL A 423 6.62 12.58 13.78
CA VAL A 423 6.34 11.39 12.94
C VAL A 423 7.01 11.56 11.59
N CYS A 424 7.86 10.64 11.13
CA CYS A 424 8.68 10.87 9.93
C CYS A 424 9.09 9.60 9.17
N ASP A 425 9.02 9.61 7.84
CA ASP A 425 9.54 8.56 6.94
C ASP A 425 10.85 9.04 6.29
N LEU A 426 12.00 8.64 6.85
CA LEU A 426 13.29 9.17 6.40
C LEU A 426 13.67 8.55 5.04
N PRO A 427 14.05 9.37 4.04
CA PRO A 427 14.27 8.88 2.69
C PRO A 427 15.42 7.86 2.61
N PHE A 428 15.12 6.65 2.12
CA PHE A 428 16.11 5.56 2.01
C PHE A 428 17.15 5.75 0.87
N GLY A 429 17.29 6.96 0.31
CA GLY A 429 18.28 7.30 -0.73
C GLY A 429 18.15 6.57 -2.07
N ARG A 430 17.00 5.97 -2.39
CA ARG A 430 16.82 5.08 -3.58
C ARG A 430 15.75 5.48 -4.60
N LYS A 431 14.66 6.14 -4.18
CA LYS A 431 13.56 6.55 -5.10
C LYS A 431 13.66 8.01 -5.54
N PHE A 432 14.24 8.85 -4.70
CA PHE A 432 14.56 10.24 -4.98
C PHE A 432 16.06 10.41 -4.76
N GLY A 433 16.75 11.00 -5.73
CA GLY A 433 18.20 11.10 -5.78
C GLY A 433 18.76 12.19 -4.86
N THR A 434 18.55 12.06 -3.55
CA THR A 434 19.22 12.91 -2.56
C THR A 434 20.73 12.71 -2.68
N LYS A 435 21.45 13.75 -3.11
CA LYS A 435 22.94 13.75 -3.19
C LYS A 435 23.61 13.67 -1.80
N THR A 436 22.81 13.84 -0.74
CA THR A 436 23.22 13.85 0.66
C THR A 436 23.29 12.43 1.22
N ASP A 437 24.38 12.09 1.92
CA ASP A 437 24.41 10.86 2.72
C ASP A 437 23.48 10.99 3.94
N MET A 438 22.38 10.24 3.91
CA MET A 438 21.42 10.18 5.01
C MET A 438 21.99 9.52 6.27
N ALA A 439 23.01 8.66 6.19
CA ALA A 439 23.67 8.09 7.37
C ALA A 439 24.51 9.14 8.10
N ALA A 440 25.31 9.93 7.37
CA ALA A 440 26.04 11.08 7.94
C ALA A 440 25.10 12.21 8.42
N SER A 441 23.93 12.38 7.79
CA SER A 441 22.95 13.40 8.17
C SER A 441 22.13 13.05 9.41
N LEU A 442 21.91 11.75 9.65
CA LEU A 442 21.02 11.24 10.69
C LEU A 442 21.28 11.79 12.11
N PRO A 443 22.53 11.91 12.61
CA PRO A 443 22.77 12.45 13.96
C PRO A 443 22.22 13.88 14.12
N ARG A 444 22.43 14.75 13.12
CA ARG A 444 21.99 16.14 13.15
C ARG A 444 20.46 16.25 13.05
N ILE A 445 19.84 15.44 12.20
CA ILE A 445 18.37 15.38 12.07
C ILE A 445 17.73 14.92 13.38
N LEU A 446 18.28 13.86 14.01
CA LEU A 446 17.80 13.37 15.30
C LEU A 446 17.98 14.40 16.43
N THR A 447 19.09 15.17 16.41
CA THR A 447 19.35 16.22 17.40
C THR A 447 18.27 17.29 17.34
N GLU A 448 17.86 17.71 16.14
CA GLU A 448 16.79 18.69 15.97
C GLU A 448 15.41 18.11 16.34
N MET A 449 15.13 16.86 15.97
CA MET A 449 13.89 16.16 16.38
C MET A 449 13.79 16.05 17.90
N GLU A 450 14.85 15.67 18.59
CA GLU A 450 14.91 15.61 20.06
C GLU A 450 14.83 17.00 20.70
N ARG A 451 15.44 18.02 20.09
CA ARG A 451 15.42 19.40 20.58
C ARG A 451 14.00 19.98 20.59
N VAL A 452 13.24 19.83 19.50
CA VAL A 452 11.88 20.41 19.40
C VAL A 452 10.84 19.63 20.20
N LEU A 453 11.05 18.34 20.43
CA LEU A 453 10.12 17.47 21.17
C LEU A 453 10.07 17.84 22.67
N CYS A 454 8.89 17.86 23.27
CA CYS A 454 8.69 18.10 24.70
C CYS A 454 9.10 16.87 25.54
N VAL A 455 9.29 17.06 26.85
CA VAL A 455 9.47 15.92 27.79
C VAL A 455 8.16 15.14 27.89
N GLY A 456 8.22 13.82 27.75
CA GLY A 456 7.06 12.94 27.54
C GLY A 456 6.63 12.81 26.08
N GLY A 457 7.11 13.67 25.18
CA GLY A 457 6.78 13.65 23.76
C GLY A 457 7.25 12.39 23.04
N THR A 458 6.53 11.99 21.99
CA THR A 458 6.77 10.75 21.24
C THR A 458 7.46 11.01 19.89
N LEU A 459 8.50 10.22 19.59
CA LEU A 459 9.17 10.19 18.28
C LEU A 459 8.88 8.85 17.57
N VAL A 460 8.28 8.91 16.37
CA VAL A 460 8.04 7.73 15.50
C VAL A 460 8.77 7.88 14.17
N LEU A 461 9.71 6.98 13.89
CA LEU A 461 10.51 6.99 12.66
C LEU A 461 10.29 5.73 11.84
N LEU A 462 10.09 5.87 10.53
CA LEU A 462 10.22 4.79 9.56
C LEU A 462 11.63 4.86 8.92
N LEU A 463 12.37 3.76 9.04
CA LEU A 463 13.78 3.66 8.63
C LEU A 463 14.04 2.42 7.76
N SER A 464 15.08 2.49 6.93
CA SER A 464 15.67 1.30 6.33
C SER A 464 16.44 0.47 7.37
N PRO A 465 16.68 -0.83 7.14
CA PRO A 465 17.53 -1.65 8.00
C PRO A 465 18.91 -1.04 8.27
N GLN A 466 19.49 -0.38 7.25
CA GLN A 466 20.77 0.32 7.34
C GLN A 466 20.70 1.53 8.29
N LEU A 467 19.71 2.43 8.11
CA LEU A 467 19.55 3.60 8.97
C LEU A 467 19.17 3.22 10.42
N SER A 468 18.39 2.15 10.61
CA SER A 468 18.15 1.55 11.93
C SER A 468 19.45 1.16 12.64
N CYS A 469 20.41 0.56 11.92
CA CYS A 469 21.70 0.19 12.49
C CYS A 469 22.58 1.42 12.83
N VAL A 470 22.44 2.54 12.10
CA VAL A 470 23.10 3.80 12.45
C VAL A 470 22.46 4.40 13.71
N LEU A 471 21.12 4.55 13.73
CA LEU A 471 20.37 5.04 14.90
C LEU A 471 20.70 4.26 16.18
N LYS A 472 20.74 2.92 16.10
CA LYS A 472 21.08 2.08 17.25
C LYS A 472 22.51 2.32 17.76
N LYS A 473 23.48 2.59 16.87
CA LYS A 473 24.86 2.94 17.29
C LYS A 473 24.90 4.32 17.97
N LEU A 474 24.22 5.31 17.42
CA LEU A 474 24.18 6.68 17.96
C LEU A 474 23.60 6.71 19.38
N LEU A 475 22.58 5.89 19.66
CA LEU A 475 21.98 5.79 21.00
C LEU A 475 22.79 4.89 21.95
N ALA A 476 23.41 3.80 21.46
CA ALA A 476 24.18 2.86 22.28
C ALA A 476 25.57 3.38 22.70
N GLN A 477 26.10 4.42 22.04
CA GLN A 477 27.34 5.09 22.44
C GLN A 477 27.27 5.79 23.81
N LYS A 478 26.11 5.77 24.48
CA LYS A 478 25.88 6.24 25.85
C LYS A 478 26.39 5.26 26.94
N ASP A 479 26.38 3.95 26.67
CA ASP A 479 26.59 2.93 27.72
C ASP A 479 28.06 2.56 27.97
N THR A 480 28.98 3.01 27.11
CA THR A 480 30.43 2.83 27.30
C THR A 480 31.10 4.11 27.77
N GLY A 481 31.06 4.37 29.08
CA GLY A 481 32.03 5.26 29.71
C GLY A 481 33.47 4.74 29.55
N PRO A 482 34.50 5.56 29.76
CA PRO A 482 35.89 5.16 29.55
C PRO A 482 36.35 4.15 30.62
N THR A 483 36.24 2.86 30.31
CA THR A 483 36.85 1.81 31.13
C THR A 483 38.36 2.05 31.20
N SER A 484 38.89 2.24 32.40
CA SER A 484 40.33 2.40 32.60
C SER A 484 41.04 1.08 32.27
N ASN A 485 41.81 1.06 31.19
CA ASN A 485 42.65 -0.08 30.83
C ASN A 485 43.86 -0.17 31.76
N GLN A 486 43.66 -0.78 32.94
CA GLN A 486 44.73 -1.51 33.61
C GLN A 486 44.67 -2.97 33.18
N GLU A 487 45.55 -3.36 32.25
CA GLU A 487 45.72 -4.76 31.89
C GLU A 487 46.37 -5.54 33.04
N ALA A 488 45.57 -6.31 33.79
CA ALA A 488 46.06 -7.32 34.71
C ALA A 488 46.02 -8.70 34.04
N LYS A 489 47.18 -9.34 33.87
CA LYS A 489 47.33 -10.77 33.51
C LYS A 489 48.19 -11.50 34.55
N PRO A 490 47.99 -12.82 34.74
CA PRO A 490 48.24 -13.43 36.04
C PRO A 490 49.63 -14.07 36.23
N GLY A 491 50.20 -13.78 37.40
CA GLY A 491 51.02 -14.62 38.28
C GLY A 491 51.89 -15.77 37.75
N LYS A 492 53.18 -15.69 38.08
CA LYS A 492 53.99 -16.82 38.58
C LYS A 492 54.95 -16.34 39.68
N GLN A 493 55.43 -17.27 40.51
CA GLN A 493 56.24 -16.98 41.70
C GLN A 493 57.74 -16.88 41.37
N ASP A 494 58.48 -16.04 42.09
CA ASP A 494 59.68 -16.42 42.85
C ASP A 494 60.16 -15.24 43.74
N CYS A 495 61.21 -15.44 44.55
CA CYS A 495 61.69 -14.56 45.64
C CYS A 495 63.21 -14.72 45.84
N PRO A 496 63.95 -13.91 46.66
CA PRO A 496 63.65 -12.59 47.24
C PRO A 496 64.73 -11.50 46.89
N PRO A 497 65.43 -10.79 47.82
CA PRO A 497 65.25 -9.36 48.14
C PRO A 497 66.55 -8.51 47.95
N PRO A 498 66.83 -7.36 48.63
CA PRO A 498 66.00 -6.27 49.22
C PRO A 498 66.38 -4.84 48.72
N SER A 499 65.68 -3.78 49.19
CA SER A 499 66.24 -2.67 50.02
C SER A 499 65.70 -1.23 49.81
N LEU A 500 65.65 -0.49 50.93
CA LEU A 500 65.86 0.96 51.14
C LEU A 500 65.01 2.05 50.41
N SER A 501 64.24 2.79 51.24
CA SER A 501 64.15 4.28 51.37
C SER A 501 64.05 5.20 50.12
N SER A 502 63.33 6.33 50.14
CA SER A 502 63.26 7.30 51.25
C SER A 502 62.08 8.29 51.14
N THR A 503 61.74 8.92 52.27
CA THR A 503 60.72 9.96 52.43
C THR A 503 61.13 11.30 51.84
N LYS A 504 60.18 12.08 51.29
CA LYS A 504 60.10 13.53 51.56
C LYS A 504 58.73 14.15 51.29
N GLN A 505 58.34 15.07 52.16
CA GLN A 505 57.27 16.07 51.97
C GLN A 505 57.89 17.26 51.17
N GLN A 506 57.26 18.41 50.87
CA GLN A 506 56.35 19.25 51.67
C GLN A 506 55.88 20.46 50.82
N THR A 507 54.69 21.04 51.08
CA THR A 507 54.29 22.50 51.02
C THR A 507 54.77 23.47 49.91
N SER A 508 54.09 24.59 49.55
CA SER A 508 52.70 25.12 49.62
C SER A 508 52.67 26.58 49.06
N GLN A 509 51.52 27.27 49.11
CA GLN A 509 51.27 28.71 48.73
C GLN A 509 51.19 28.95 47.20
N ILE A 510 50.25 29.69 46.58
CA ILE A 510 49.31 30.81 46.91
C ILE A 510 49.89 32.23 46.68
N GLN A 511 49.39 32.92 45.64
CA GLN A 511 49.22 34.38 45.62
C GLN A 511 48.17 34.86 44.58
N GLN A 512 47.56 36.02 44.84
CA GLN A 512 46.70 36.82 43.94
C GLN A 512 47.56 37.97 43.36
N GLY A 513 47.22 38.78 42.34
CA GLY A 513 46.02 39.01 41.51
C GLY A 513 46.29 40.20 40.53
N VAL A 514 45.28 41.02 40.17
CA VAL A 514 45.31 42.31 39.38
C VAL A 514 44.83 42.23 37.91
N GLN A 515 44.25 43.34 37.39
CA GLN A 515 43.52 43.52 36.10
C GLN A 515 43.67 45.01 35.61
N SER A 516 43.23 45.52 34.44
CA SER A 516 42.33 44.95 33.40
C SER A 516 42.62 45.32 31.91
N PRO A 517 42.59 46.59 31.40
CA PRO A 517 42.04 46.82 30.04
C PRO A 517 42.88 47.77 29.12
N PRO A 518 42.38 48.22 27.94
CA PRO A 518 42.04 47.41 26.75
C PRO A 518 42.60 48.01 25.43
N THR A 519 42.52 47.27 24.31
CA THR A 519 42.72 47.83 22.95
C THR A 519 41.68 47.26 21.98
N GLN A 520 41.17 48.09 21.06
CA GLN A 520 40.32 47.66 19.94
C GLN A 520 41.17 47.47 18.68
N GLU A 521 40.97 46.37 17.97
CA GLU A 521 41.16 46.28 16.51
C GLU A 521 40.01 45.45 15.91
N THR A 522 39.76 45.61 14.60
CA THR A 522 38.54 45.13 13.92
C THR A 522 38.91 44.37 12.66
N GLU A 523 38.55 43.07 12.55
CA GLU A 523 38.57 42.39 11.24
C GLU A 523 37.64 41.16 11.13
N ALA A 524 37.13 40.97 9.91
CA ALA A 524 36.52 39.81 9.25
C ALA A 524 35.61 38.79 10.00
N PRO A 525 34.44 38.40 9.43
CA PRO A 525 33.61 37.31 9.96
C PRO A 525 34.22 35.93 9.65
N SER A 526 34.92 35.35 10.64
CA SER A 526 35.41 33.97 10.56
C SER A 526 34.27 32.94 10.60
N GLY A 527 34.46 31.81 9.92
CA GLY A 527 33.38 30.89 9.56
C GLY A 527 32.72 30.12 10.71
N LEU A 528 31.52 29.59 10.42
CA LEU A 528 30.72 28.73 11.30
C LEU A 528 31.50 27.49 11.75
N GLN A 529 32.12 27.56 12.94
CA GLN A 529 32.64 26.38 13.61
C GLN A 529 31.47 25.52 14.09
N HIS A 530 31.24 24.41 13.39
CA HIS A 530 30.24 23.42 13.79
C HIS A 530 30.69 22.71 15.08
N SER A 531 30.20 23.16 16.22
CA SER A 531 30.21 22.36 17.45
C SER A 531 29.58 20.98 17.18
N PRO A 532 30.17 19.88 17.67
CA PRO A 532 29.56 18.56 17.54
C PRO A 532 28.16 18.58 18.18
N PRO A 533 27.15 17.88 17.61
CA PRO A 533 25.83 17.81 18.21
C PRO A 533 25.91 17.20 19.61
N ALA A 534 25.09 17.72 20.53
CA ALA A 534 24.96 17.14 21.87
C ALA A 534 24.49 15.67 21.77
N PRO A 535 24.95 14.77 22.65
CA PRO A 535 24.57 13.37 22.58
C PRO A 535 23.07 13.18 22.83
N LEU A 536 22.45 12.30 22.03
CA LEU A 536 21.01 12.03 21.99
C LEU A 536 20.53 11.30 23.25
N SER A 537 20.53 12.01 24.37
CA SER A 537 20.59 11.44 25.71
C SER A 537 19.23 11.20 26.35
N SER A 538 18.15 11.80 25.82
CA SER A 538 16.81 11.78 26.40
C SER A 538 15.85 10.79 25.72
N LEU A 539 16.12 10.38 24.48
CA LEU A 539 15.25 9.46 23.71
C LEU A 539 15.30 8.00 24.19
N LYS A 540 14.35 7.60 25.04
CA LYS A 540 14.17 6.21 25.48
C LYS A 540 13.41 5.38 24.45
N HIS A 541 13.99 4.25 24.04
CA HIS A 541 13.35 3.27 23.14
C HIS A 541 12.10 2.64 23.77
N GLN A 542 11.06 2.44 22.95
CA GLN A 542 9.80 1.80 23.36
C GLN A 542 9.47 0.59 22.48
N ALA A 543 9.63 0.70 21.16
CA ALA A 543 9.30 -0.38 20.22
C ALA A 543 10.10 -0.30 18.92
N THR A 544 10.34 -1.46 18.30
CA THR A 544 10.73 -1.54 16.89
C THR A 544 9.90 -2.63 16.20
N LEU A 545 9.19 -2.27 15.13
CA LEU A 545 8.33 -3.17 14.35
C LEU A 545 8.84 -3.23 12.91
N ARG A 546 8.87 -4.42 12.30
CA ARG A 546 9.35 -4.64 10.93
C ARG A 546 8.17 -4.85 9.99
N LEU A 547 8.12 -4.09 8.90
CA LEU A 547 7.07 -4.16 7.89
C LEU A 547 7.63 -4.15 6.46
N SER A 548 6.81 -4.54 5.49
CA SER A 548 7.15 -4.51 4.07
C SER A 548 6.62 -3.24 3.41
N LEU A 549 7.50 -2.56 2.67
CA LEU A 549 7.18 -1.45 1.77
C LEU A 549 7.18 -1.92 0.31
N GLY A 550 6.74 -3.16 0.09
CA GLY A 550 6.87 -3.89 -1.18
C GLY A 550 8.21 -4.60 -1.27
N ALA A 551 9.06 -4.19 -2.21
CA ALA A 551 10.35 -4.84 -2.50
C ALA A 551 11.45 -4.64 -1.44
N ILE A 552 11.19 -3.86 -0.38
CA ILE A 552 12.10 -3.64 0.76
C ILE A 552 11.32 -3.80 2.07
N ASP A 553 12.01 -4.22 3.13
CA ASP A 553 11.50 -4.07 4.50
C ASP A 553 11.84 -2.67 5.02
N GLY A 554 10.93 -2.09 5.81
CA GLY A 554 11.15 -0.92 6.65
C GLY A 554 10.99 -1.28 8.14
N LEU A 555 11.53 -0.42 9.01
CA LEU A 555 11.46 -0.56 10.46
C LEU A 555 10.80 0.69 11.05
N LEU A 556 9.65 0.51 11.69
CA LEU A 556 9.06 1.53 12.56
C LEU A 556 9.75 1.49 13.91
N HIS A 557 10.28 2.61 14.36
CA HIS A 557 10.80 2.78 15.72
C HIS A 557 9.92 3.76 16.49
N LYS A 558 9.61 3.46 17.75
CA LYS A 558 9.05 4.43 18.71
C LYS A 558 10.07 4.73 19.81
N TYR A 559 10.25 6.01 20.09
CA TYR A 559 10.93 6.55 21.27
C TYR A 559 10.00 7.50 22.03
N VAL A 560 10.31 7.73 23.30
CA VAL A 560 9.73 8.80 24.13
C VAL A 560 10.88 9.60 24.71
N LYS A 561 10.76 10.93 24.69
CA LYS A 561 11.73 11.82 25.34
C LYS A 561 11.51 11.81 26.86
N MET A 562 12.54 11.42 27.60
CA MET A 562 12.56 11.46 29.05
C MET A 562 13.05 12.84 29.54
N ASP A 563 12.88 13.11 30.83
CA ASP A 563 13.66 14.15 31.51
C ASP A 563 15.10 13.62 31.77
N THR A 564 16.09 14.52 31.86
CA THR A 564 17.53 14.16 31.91
C THR A 564 18.35 14.99 32.88
#